data_AF-A0A2N5AD12-F1
#
_entry.id   AF-A0A2N5AD12-F1
#
_cell.length_a   1.000
_cell.length_b   1.000
_cell.length_c   1.000
_cell.angle_alpha   90.00
_cell.angle_beta   90.00
_cell.angle_gamma   90.00
#
_symmetry.space_group_name_H-M   'P 1'
#
loop_
_entity.id
_entity.type
_entity.pdbx_description
1 polymer ?
#
loop_
_entity_poly.entity_id
_entity_poly.type
_entity_poly.pdbx_seq_one_letter_code
_entity_poly.pdbx_strand_id
1 'polypeptide(L)'
;TLLYNTYESHQRIAIAASSMWKKNLGVEVKLQNQEWKTMLDTMHTHNFDAVRYAWIADYDDAATFLNTFRTGDSENTSQYSNPAYDEALRNAAKASDVATRGKYYQQAEDLLAQDVPAIPVYHYVRTHLVKPRVGGFTPDKLGYYYTKDMYIKK
;
A
#
# COMPACT_ATOMS: atom_id res chain seq x y z
N THR A 1 -9.69 16.82 -5.06
CA THR A 1 -9.12 16.93 -3.71
C THR A 1 -8.15 15.79 -3.47
N LEU A 2 -7.02 16.04 -2.82
CA LEU A 2 -6.08 15.00 -2.38
C LEU A 2 -6.19 14.83 -0.87
N LEU A 3 -6.78 13.70 -0.46
CA LEU A 3 -6.95 13.29 0.94
C LEU A 3 -5.67 12.63 1.47
N TYR A 4 -5.31 12.90 2.71
CA TYR A 4 -4.22 12.22 3.42
C TYR A 4 -4.46 12.18 4.93
N ASN A 5 -3.87 11.21 5.62
CA ASN A 5 -3.96 11.12 7.08
C ASN A 5 -2.97 12.08 7.73
N THR A 6 -3.36 12.65 8.87
CA THR A 6 -2.62 13.71 9.56
C THR A 6 -1.27 13.21 10.06
N TYR A 7 -0.22 13.48 9.27
CA TYR A 7 1.16 13.17 9.58
C TYR A 7 2.07 14.07 8.73
N GLU A 8 3.13 14.61 9.33
CA GLU A 8 3.96 15.65 8.70
C GLU A 8 4.57 15.18 7.37
N SER A 9 5.09 13.96 7.32
CA SER A 9 5.69 13.44 6.09
C SER A 9 4.65 13.26 4.96
N HIS A 10 3.41 12.92 5.30
CA HIS A 10 2.33 12.76 4.32
C HIS A 10 1.87 14.10 3.77
N GLN A 11 1.82 15.14 4.61
CA GLN A 11 1.57 16.51 4.17
C GLN A 11 2.64 16.97 3.18
N ARG A 12 3.92 16.72 3.46
CA ARG A 12 5.02 17.06 2.53
C ARG A 12 4.88 16.34 1.19
N ILE A 13 4.54 15.05 1.20
CA ILE A 13 4.27 14.28 -0.04
C ILE A 13 3.08 14.88 -0.80
N ALA A 14 1.98 15.21 -0.12
CA ALA A 14 0.78 15.75 -0.76
C ALA A 14 1.03 17.14 -1.38
N ILE A 15 1.82 18.00 -0.72
CA ILE A 15 2.26 19.29 -1.26
C ILE A 15 3.12 19.08 -2.52
N ALA A 16 4.09 18.18 -2.46
CA ALA A 16 4.96 17.88 -3.60
C ALA A 16 4.16 17.33 -4.79
N ALA A 17 3.27 16.37 -4.56
CA ALA A 17 2.40 15.81 -5.59
C ALA A 17 1.50 16.89 -6.22
N SER A 18 0.85 17.73 -5.41
CA SER A 18 0.02 18.84 -5.90
C SER A 18 0.83 19.82 -6.76
N SER A 19 2.05 20.17 -6.33
CA SER A 19 2.94 21.05 -7.11
C SER A 19 3.35 20.42 -8.44
N MET A 20 3.71 19.13 -8.45
CA MET A 20 4.09 18.40 -9.65
C MET A 20 2.92 18.27 -10.63
N TRP A 21 1.72 17.95 -10.15
CA TRP A 21 0.52 17.88 -10.99
C TRP A 21 0.13 19.23 -11.57
N LYS A 22 0.23 20.32 -10.79
CA LYS A 22 -0.01 21.67 -11.32
C LYS A 22 1.00 22.03 -12.40
N LYS A 23 2.30 21.78 -12.17
CA LYS A 23 3.37 22.12 -13.10
C LYS A 23 3.32 21.31 -14.40
N ASN A 24 3.10 20.00 -14.30
CA ASN A 24 3.30 19.08 -15.41
C ASN A 24 1.98 18.77 -16.14
N LEU A 25 0.84 18.87 -15.46
CA LEU A 25 -0.48 18.48 -15.99
C LEU A 25 -1.50 19.63 -15.96
N GLY A 26 -1.19 20.77 -15.32
CA GLY A 26 -2.12 21.88 -15.16
C GLY A 26 -3.26 21.63 -14.18
N VAL A 27 -3.21 20.54 -13.40
CA VAL A 27 -4.28 20.15 -12.47
C VAL A 27 -4.18 20.94 -11.16
N GLU A 28 -5.28 21.53 -10.73
CA GLU A 28 -5.37 22.20 -9.43
C GLU A 28 -5.89 21.24 -8.35
N VAL A 29 -5.11 21.07 -7.29
CA VAL A 29 -5.42 20.12 -6.22
C VAL A 29 -5.61 20.83 -4.88
N LYS A 30 -6.81 20.73 -4.33
CA LYS A 30 -7.11 21.06 -2.94
C LYS A 30 -6.63 19.94 -2.03
N LEU A 31 -5.78 20.25 -1.05
CA LEU A 31 -5.31 19.30 -0.04
C LEU A 31 -6.33 19.21 1.11
N GLN A 32 -6.58 18.01 1.62
CA GLN A 32 -7.46 17.77 2.75
C GLN A 32 -6.82 16.72 3.68
N ASN A 33 -6.75 17.01 4.98
CA ASN A 33 -6.28 16.04 5.97
C ASN A 33 -7.42 15.57 6.88
N GLN A 34 -7.31 14.34 7.35
CA GLN A 34 -8.19 13.76 8.36
C GLN A 34 -7.37 12.99 9.42
N GLU A 35 -7.97 12.77 10.60
CA GLU A 35 -7.46 11.77 11.54
C GLU A 35 -7.55 10.37 10.89
N TRP A 36 -6.68 9.44 11.29
CA TRP A 36 -6.55 8.15 10.64
C TRP A 36 -7.86 7.37 10.55
N LYS A 37 -8.63 7.24 11.64
CA LYS A 37 -9.88 6.49 11.63
C LYS A 37 -10.91 7.14 10.70
N THR A 38 -11.04 8.47 10.77
CA THR A 38 -11.92 9.21 9.87
C THR A 38 -11.53 9.05 8.40
N MET A 39 -10.23 8.98 8.10
CA MET A 39 -9.76 8.73 6.74
C MET A 39 -10.12 7.33 6.25
N LEU A 40 -9.95 6.30 7.09
CA LEU A 40 -10.36 4.94 6.76
C LEU A 40 -11.85 4.88 6.45
N ASP A 41 -12.71 5.49 7.27
CA ASP A 41 -14.16 5.54 7.00
C ASP A 41 -14.46 6.26 5.68
N THR A 42 -13.75 7.36 5.40
CA THR A 42 -13.87 8.12 4.14
C THR A 42 -13.44 7.28 2.93
N MET A 43 -12.42 6.45 3.09
CA MET A 43 -11.95 5.53 2.05
C MET A 43 -12.95 4.40 1.78
N HIS A 44 -13.48 3.76 2.83
CA HIS A 44 -14.47 2.69 2.69
C HIS A 44 -15.82 3.18 2.14
N THR A 45 -16.17 4.44 2.40
CA THR A 45 -17.35 5.09 1.79
C THR A 45 -17.06 5.68 0.41
N HIS A 46 -15.83 5.58 -0.08
CA HIS A 46 -15.35 6.12 -1.36
C HIS A 46 -15.63 7.61 -1.56
N ASN A 47 -15.69 8.38 -0.47
CA ASN A 47 -15.98 9.81 -0.50
C ASN A 47 -14.69 10.64 -0.65
N PHE A 48 -13.94 10.40 -1.73
CA PHE A 48 -12.69 11.10 -2.05
C PHE A 48 -12.43 11.06 -3.56
N ASP A 49 -11.67 12.04 -4.08
CA ASP A 49 -11.22 12.02 -5.49
C ASP A 49 -9.89 11.27 -5.64
N ALA A 50 -8.91 11.60 -4.81
CA ALA A 50 -7.63 10.92 -4.70
C ALA A 50 -7.22 10.85 -3.23
N VAL A 51 -6.61 9.74 -2.82
CA VAL A 51 -6.15 9.53 -1.45
C VAL A 51 -4.70 9.06 -1.44
N ARG A 52 -3.91 9.65 -0.55
CA ARG A 52 -2.59 9.14 -0.21
C ARG A 52 -2.80 7.93 0.71
N TYR A 53 -2.37 6.77 0.25
CA TYR A 53 -2.49 5.52 0.99
C TYR A 53 -1.21 4.70 0.92
N ALA A 54 -1.11 3.68 1.76
CA ALA A 54 -0.02 2.72 1.77
C ALA A 54 -0.55 1.37 2.23
N TRP A 55 -0.07 0.31 1.59
CA TRP A 55 -0.33 -1.07 2.00
C TRP A 55 0.96 -1.70 2.52
N ILE A 56 0.86 -2.50 3.58
CA ILE A 56 1.97 -3.27 4.14
C ILE A 56 1.55 -4.73 4.09
N ALA A 57 2.45 -5.62 3.69
CA ALA A 57 2.18 -7.04 3.60
C ALA A 57 1.67 -7.62 4.93
N ASP A 58 0.54 -8.34 4.86
CA ASP A 58 0.00 -9.11 5.99
C ASP A 58 0.70 -10.47 6.12
N TYR A 59 1.21 -10.99 5.00
CA TYR A 59 1.95 -12.25 4.90
C TYR A 59 2.95 -12.21 3.74
N ASP A 60 3.95 -13.11 3.79
CA ASP A 60 5.09 -13.15 2.85
C ASP A 60 4.72 -13.82 1.51
N ASP A 61 3.74 -13.27 0.80
CA ASP A 61 3.36 -13.65 -0.57
C ASP A 61 2.72 -12.47 -1.32
N ALA A 62 2.97 -12.34 -2.62
CA ALA A 62 2.46 -11.24 -3.46
C ALA A 62 0.93 -11.09 -3.43
N ALA A 63 0.19 -12.16 -3.15
CA ALA A 63 -1.25 -12.13 -3.01
C ALA A 63 -1.74 -11.13 -1.95
N THR A 64 -0.95 -10.81 -0.91
CA THR A 64 -1.32 -9.79 0.09
C THR A 64 -1.50 -8.41 -0.51
N PHE A 65 -0.77 -8.08 -1.59
CA PHE A 65 -0.92 -6.82 -2.32
C PHE A 65 -1.93 -6.93 -3.45
N LEU A 66 -1.86 -8.01 -4.22
CA LEU A 66 -2.71 -8.17 -5.41
C LEU A 66 -4.20 -8.33 -5.05
N ASN A 67 -4.52 -8.99 -3.94
CA ASN A 67 -5.92 -9.16 -3.55
C ASN A 67 -6.62 -7.84 -3.23
N THR A 68 -5.89 -6.79 -2.83
CA THR A 68 -6.50 -5.48 -2.54
C THR A 68 -7.02 -4.77 -3.79
N PHE A 69 -6.75 -5.28 -4.99
CA PHE A 69 -7.34 -4.77 -6.24
C PHE A 69 -8.40 -5.71 -6.82
N ARG A 70 -8.61 -6.87 -6.21
CA ARG A 70 -9.58 -7.86 -6.70
C ARG A 70 -11.00 -7.29 -6.61
N THR A 71 -11.83 -7.59 -7.60
CA THR A 71 -13.22 -7.14 -7.61
C THR A 71 -13.96 -7.64 -6.36
N GLY A 72 -14.60 -6.72 -5.64
CA GLY A 72 -15.39 -7.02 -4.45
C GLY A 72 -14.56 -7.37 -3.20
N ASP A 73 -13.24 -7.18 -3.23
CA ASP A 73 -12.42 -7.25 -2.03
C ASP A 73 -12.70 -6.06 -1.10
N SER A 74 -12.76 -6.30 0.22
CA SER A 74 -13.09 -5.25 1.20
C SER A 74 -12.03 -4.16 1.28
N GLU A 75 -10.78 -4.49 0.91
CA GLU A 75 -9.65 -3.57 0.92
C GLU A 75 -9.46 -2.88 -0.43
N ASN A 76 -10.34 -3.14 -1.41
CA ASN A 76 -10.32 -2.49 -2.72
C ASN A 76 -10.83 -1.05 -2.67
N THR A 77 -9.98 -0.20 -2.11
CA THR A 77 -10.20 1.24 -2.01
C THR A 77 -10.31 1.91 -3.38
N SER A 78 -9.59 1.39 -4.38
CA SER A 78 -9.58 1.93 -5.74
C SER A 78 -10.88 1.68 -6.53
N GLN A 79 -11.74 0.79 -6.03
CA GLN A 79 -12.90 0.27 -6.75
C GLN A 79 -12.55 -0.36 -8.12
N TYR A 80 -11.30 -0.81 -8.28
CA TYR A 80 -10.84 -1.44 -9.51
C TYR A 80 -11.61 -2.75 -9.75
N SER A 81 -11.98 -2.97 -11.01
CA SER A 81 -12.72 -4.17 -11.42
C SER A 81 -12.32 -4.53 -12.84
N ASN A 82 -11.60 -5.64 -12.99
CA ASN A 82 -11.17 -6.15 -14.28
C ASN A 82 -11.29 -7.69 -14.28
N PRO A 83 -12.16 -8.28 -15.13
CA PRO A 83 -12.36 -9.73 -15.15
C PRO A 83 -11.10 -10.54 -15.46
N ALA A 84 -10.19 -10.01 -16.29
CA ALA A 84 -8.93 -10.68 -16.63
C ALA A 84 -7.95 -10.65 -15.46
N TYR A 85 -7.95 -9.56 -14.69
CA TYR A 85 -7.19 -9.46 -13.45
C TYR A 85 -7.69 -10.48 -12.42
N ASP A 86 -9.00 -10.54 -12.19
CA ASP A 86 -9.59 -11.50 -11.27
C ASP A 86 -9.35 -12.95 -11.70
N GLU A 87 -9.34 -13.22 -13.01
CA GLU A 87 -9.02 -14.54 -13.54
C GLU A 87 -7.56 -14.93 -13.30
N ALA A 88 -6.61 -14.01 -13.50
CA ALA A 88 -5.21 -14.23 -13.18
C ALA A 88 -5.03 -14.60 -11.70
N LEU A 89 -5.69 -13.89 -10.78
CA LEU A 89 -5.63 -14.21 -9.34
C LEU A 89 -6.28 -15.56 -9.02
N ARG A 90 -7.41 -15.91 -9.64
CA ARG A 90 -8.03 -17.23 -9.48
C ARG A 90 -7.11 -18.36 -9.97
N ASN A 91 -6.41 -18.14 -11.08
CA ASN A 91 -5.46 -19.12 -11.62
C ASN A 91 -4.21 -19.23 -10.74
N ALA A 92 -3.69 -18.11 -10.22
CA ALA A 92 -2.61 -18.10 -9.24
C ALA A 92 -2.95 -18.94 -7.99
N ALA A 93 -4.18 -18.82 -7.48
CA ALA A 93 -4.65 -19.59 -6.32
C ALA A 93 -4.78 -21.11 -6.61
N LYS A 94 -4.96 -21.50 -7.87
CA LYS A 94 -5.06 -22.91 -8.31
C LYS A 94 -3.72 -23.50 -8.76
N ALA A 95 -2.68 -22.69 -8.89
CA ALA A 95 -1.38 -23.13 -9.39
C ALA A 95 -0.73 -24.15 -8.45
N SER A 96 -0.17 -25.21 -9.03
CA SER A 96 0.45 -26.33 -8.28
C SER A 96 1.86 -26.03 -7.79
N ASP A 97 2.51 -24.99 -8.32
CA ASP A 97 3.88 -24.66 -8.02
C ASP A 97 4.12 -23.14 -8.06
N VAL A 98 5.21 -22.71 -7.43
CA VAL A 98 5.55 -21.28 -7.27
C VAL A 98 5.87 -20.61 -8.60
N ALA A 99 6.49 -21.32 -9.55
CA ALA A 99 6.86 -20.72 -10.83
C ALA A 99 5.63 -20.42 -11.68
N THR A 100 4.68 -21.36 -11.74
CA THR A 100 3.39 -21.18 -12.39
C THR A 100 2.57 -20.08 -11.71
N ARG A 101 2.53 -20.07 -10.37
CA ARG A 101 1.87 -19.00 -9.61
C ARG A 101 2.46 -17.62 -9.91
N GLY A 102 3.78 -17.52 -9.96
CA GLY A 102 4.50 -16.29 -10.28
C GLY A 102 4.16 -15.73 -11.66
N LYS A 103 3.92 -16.57 -12.66
CA LYS A 103 3.48 -16.11 -14.00
C LYS A 103 2.11 -15.43 -13.96
N TYR A 104 1.17 -15.97 -13.19
CA TYR A 104 -0.15 -15.35 -13.02
C TYR A 104 -0.08 -14.06 -12.20
N TYR A 105 0.78 -13.98 -11.19
CA TYR A 105 1.03 -12.72 -10.49
C TYR A 105 1.65 -11.66 -11.39
N GLN A 106 2.62 -12.02 -12.24
CA GLN A 106 3.16 -11.09 -13.22
C GLN A 106 2.08 -10.59 -14.19
N GLN A 107 1.22 -11.49 -14.69
CA GLN A 107 0.09 -11.09 -15.53
C GLN A 107 -0.86 -10.12 -14.82
N ALA A 108 -1.11 -10.32 -13.52
CA ALA A 108 -1.93 -9.42 -12.71
C ALA A 108 -1.26 -8.04 -12.55
N GLU A 109 0.03 -7.99 -12.24
CA GLU A 109 0.82 -6.74 -12.17
C GLU A 109 0.85 -6.00 -13.51
N ASP A 110 0.99 -6.71 -14.63
CA ASP A 110 0.99 -6.10 -15.97
C ASP A 110 -0.35 -5.39 -16.26
N LEU A 111 -1.46 -5.99 -15.84
CA LEU A 111 -2.79 -5.38 -15.95
C LEU A 111 -2.93 -4.14 -15.06
N LEU A 112 -2.43 -4.19 -13.82
CA LEU A 112 -2.43 -3.00 -12.95
C LEU A 112 -1.53 -1.88 -13.51
N ALA A 113 -0.40 -2.22 -14.12
CA ALA A 113 0.49 -1.25 -14.74
C ALA A 113 -0.14 -0.60 -15.99
N GLN A 114 -0.98 -1.33 -16.71
CA GLN A 114 -1.72 -0.82 -17.86
C GLN A 114 -2.91 0.05 -17.44
N ASP A 115 -3.70 -0.40 -16.47
CA ASP A 115 -4.95 0.26 -16.06
C ASP A 115 -4.73 1.37 -15.02
N VAL A 116 -3.61 1.35 -14.31
CA VAL A 116 -3.17 2.33 -13.31
C VAL A 116 -4.26 2.68 -12.27
N PRO A 117 -4.88 1.69 -11.58
CA PRO A 117 -5.88 1.97 -10.55
C PRO A 117 -5.31 2.63 -9.29
N ALA A 118 -3.98 2.62 -9.14
CA ALA A 118 -3.23 3.35 -8.15
C ALA A 118 -1.96 3.93 -8.78
N ILE A 119 -1.36 4.91 -8.11
CA ILE A 119 -0.11 5.57 -8.55
C ILE A 119 1.01 5.15 -7.60
N PRO A 120 1.84 4.15 -7.93
CA PRO A 120 2.96 3.75 -7.10
C PRO A 120 3.98 4.88 -6.96
N VAL A 121 4.44 5.16 -5.73
CA VAL A 121 5.39 6.25 -5.46
C VAL A 121 6.75 5.72 -4.99
N TYR A 122 6.75 4.82 -4.00
CA TYR A 122 7.98 4.21 -3.47
C TYR A 122 7.67 2.94 -2.67
N HIS A 123 8.67 2.06 -2.52
CA HIS A 123 8.66 0.97 -1.54
C HIS A 123 9.24 1.43 -0.21
N TYR A 124 8.60 1.06 0.89
CA TYR A 124 9.01 1.50 2.22
C TYR A 124 10.34 0.88 2.65
N VAL A 125 11.15 1.70 3.32
CA VAL A 125 12.27 1.24 4.14
C VAL A 125 11.97 1.53 5.61
N ARG A 126 12.39 0.64 6.51
CA ARG A 126 12.22 0.82 7.95
C ARG A 126 13.53 1.31 8.56
N THR A 127 13.54 2.54 9.06
CA THR A 127 14.68 3.14 9.78
C THR A 127 14.32 3.37 11.24
N HIS A 128 15.10 2.79 12.16
CA HIS A 128 14.86 2.92 13.61
C HIS A 128 16.09 3.48 14.32
N LEU A 129 15.87 4.34 15.31
CA LEU A 129 16.89 4.72 16.29
C LEU A 129 16.75 3.83 17.52
N VAL A 130 17.75 2.98 17.76
CA VAL A 130 17.75 2.01 18.86
C VAL A 130 18.84 2.39 19.86
N LYS A 131 18.49 2.52 21.14
CA LYS A 131 19.48 2.79 22.19
C LYS A 131 20.50 1.63 22.25
N PRO A 132 21.81 1.90 22.40
CA PRO A 132 22.84 0.84 22.41
C PRO A 132 22.59 -0.28 23.43
N ARG A 133 21.97 0.06 24.57
CA ARG A 133 21.60 -0.86 25.64
C ARG A 133 20.46 -1.82 25.30
N VAL A 134 19.75 -1.66 24.19
CA VAL A 134 18.69 -2.58 23.77
C VAL A 134 19.32 -3.72 22.97
N GLY A 135 19.09 -4.95 23.41
CA GLY A 135 19.39 -6.18 22.70
C GLY A 135 18.11 -6.86 22.20
N GLY A 136 18.24 -7.79 21.25
CA GLY A 136 17.09 -8.53 20.70
C GLY A 136 16.18 -7.72 19.76
N PHE A 137 16.59 -6.52 19.34
CA PHE A 137 15.88 -5.72 18.34
C PHE A 137 16.13 -6.27 16.93
N THR A 138 15.48 -7.38 16.60
CA THR A 138 15.55 -8.02 15.28
C THR A 138 14.14 -8.18 14.74
N PRO A 139 13.87 -7.75 13.49
CA PRO A 139 12.56 -7.95 12.89
C PRO A 139 12.34 -9.39 12.44
N ASP A 140 11.08 -9.81 12.32
CA ASP A 140 10.71 -10.97 11.49
C ASP A 140 10.76 -10.66 9.99
N LYS A 141 10.34 -11.61 9.15
CA LYS A 141 10.32 -11.44 7.68
C LYS A 141 9.42 -10.29 7.19
N LEU A 142 8.40 -9.92 7.97
CA LEU A 142 7.46 -8.82 7.64
C LEU A 142 7.90 -7.48 8.25
N GLY A 143 8.99 -7.47 9.03
CA GLY A 143 9.48 -6.29 9.70
C GLY A 143 8.85 -6.04 11.07
N TYR A 144 8.11 -7.00 11.64
CA TYR A 144 7.54 -6.88 12.98
C TYR A 144 8.59 -7.13 14.05
N TYR A 145 8.49 -6.33 15.12
CA TYR A 145 9.35 -6.42 16.28
C TYR A 145 8.52 -6.83 17.48
N TYR A 146 8.94 -7.89 18.15
CA TYR A 146 8.23 -8.41 19.31
C TYR A 146 8.98 -8.01 20.59
N THR A 147 8.32 -7.27 21.46
CA THR A 147 8.90 -6.80 22.73
C THR A 147 9.35 -7.94 23.63
N LYS A 148 8.70 -9.10 23.56
CA LYS A 148 9.10 -10.33 24.27
C LYS A 148 10.51 -10.83 23.92
N ASP A 149 11.01 -10.48 22.74
CA ASP A 149 12.34 -10.90 22.26
C ASP A 149 13.42 -9.85 22.58
N MET A 150 13.02 -8.68 23.09
CA MET A 150 13.92 -7.59 23.46
C MET A 150 14.38 -7.69 24.91
N TYR A 151 15.59 -7.20 25.18
CA TYR A 151 16.15 -7.13 26.53
C TYR A 151 17.06 -5.92 26.71
N ILE A 152 17.32 -5.54 27.96
CA ILE A 152 18.29 -4.50 28.29
C ILE A 152 19.62 -5.16 28.61
N LYS A 153 20.64 -4.85 27.80
CA LYS A 153 22.03 -5.24 28.04
C LYS A 153 22.51 -4.59 29.34
N LYS A 154 23.27 -5.36 30.13
CA LYS A 154 23.95 -4.86 31.32
C LYS A 154 25.04 -3.85 30.94
#